data_AF-A0A3S5DC19-F1
#
_entry.id   AF-A0A3S5DC19-F1
#
_cell.length_a   1.000
_cell.length_b   1.000
_cell.length_c   1.000
_cell.angle_alpha   90.00
_cell.angle_beta   90.00
_cell.angle_gamma   90.00
#
_symmetry.space_group_name_H-M   'P 1'
#
loop_
_entity.id
_entity.type
_entity.pdbx_description
1 polymer ?
#
loop_
_entity_poly.entity_id
_entity_poly.type
_entity_poly.pdbx_seq_one_letter_code
_entity_poly.pdbx_strand_id
1 'polypeptide(L)' 'MPNLLAGRELVKELLQEECEPQKLAEALLPLLANGKTSHAMHDTFRELHQQIRCNADEQAADAVLELAQ' A
#
# COMPACT_ATOMS: atom_id res chain seq x y z
N MET A 1 0.74 5.04 1.77
CA MET A 1 -0.28 4.54 0.82
C MET A 1 0.38 3.66 -0.22
N PRO A 2 -0.26 2.57 -0.68
CA PRO A 2 0.35 1.59 -1.58
C PRO A 2 0.85 2.19 -2.90
N ASN A 3 0.11 3.12 -3.50
CA ASN A 3 0.55 3.81 -4.73
C ASN A 3 1.83 4.62 -4.53
N LEU A 4 1.93 5.34 -3.40
CA LEU A 4 3.13 6.10 -3.04
C LEU A 4 4.34 5.18 -2.82
N LEU A 5 4.14 4.06 -2.12
CA LEU A 5 5.20 3.07 -1.92
C LEU A 5 5.63 2.41 -3.24
N ALA A 6 4.70 2.21 -4.17
CA ALA A 6 4.97 1.61 -5.47
C ALA A 6 5.55 2.58 -6.50
N GLY A 7 5.49 3.89 -6.26
CA GLY A 7 5.83 4.92 -7.25
C GLY A 7 4.92 4.93 -8.49
N ARG A 8 3.79 4.21 -8.47
CA ARG A 8 2.83 4.10 -9.57
C ARG A 8 1.43 3.83 -9.05
N GLU A 9 0.41 4.13 -9.85
CA GLU A 9 -0.98 3.79 -9.53
C GLU A 9 -1.15 2.25 -9.56
N LEU A 10 -1.41 1.66 -8.38
CA LEU A 10 -1.78 0.25 -8.20
C LEU A 10 -3.29 0.11 -8.01
N VAL A 11 -3.89 1.04 -7.27
CA VAL A 11 -5.34 1.08 -7.01
C VAL A 11 -5.81 2.51 -7.26
N LYS A 12 -7.01 2.65 -7.80
CA LYS A 12 -7.61 3.97 -7.99
C LYS A 12 -7.86 4.64 -6.63
N GLU A 13 -7.25 5.80 -6.41
CA GLU A 13 -7.51 6.62 -5.23
C GLU A 13 -8.69 7.55 -5.52
N LEU A 14 -9.89 7.16 -5.10
CA LEU A 14 -11.10 7.97 -5.19
C LEU A 14 -11.22 8.84 -3.93
N LEU A 15 -10.81 10.11 -4.02
CA LEU A 15 -10.72 11.03 -2.88
C LEU A 15 -11.70 12.21 -3.04
N GLN A 16 -12.15 12.77 -1.92
CA GLN A 16 -13.04 13.94 -1.89
C GLN A 16 -14.27 13.75 -2.78
N GLU A 17 -14.48 14.63 -3.76
CA GLU A 17 -15.61 14.59 -4.72
C GLU A 17 -15.61 13.34 -5.62
N GLU A 18 -14.50 12.59 -5.69
CA GLU A 18 -14.46 11.31 -6.41
C GLU A 18 -14.92 10.12 -5.56
N CYS A 19 -15.05 10.30 -4.24
CA CYS A 19 -15.51 9.28 -3.29
C CYS A 19 -17.04 9.12 -3.35
N GLU A 20 -17.54 8.77 -4.54
CA GLU A 20 -18.96 8.56 -4.80
C GLU A 20 -19.30 7.07 -4.86
N PRO A 21 -20.47 6.63 -4.34
CA PRO A 21 -20.84 5.22 -4.27
C PRO A 21 -20.73 4.46 -5.59
N GLN A 22 -21.15 5.09 -6.70
CA GLN A 22 -21.11 4.48 -8.02
C GLN A 22 -19.67 4.24 -8.51
N LYS A 23 -18.80 5.24 -8.35
CA LYS A 23 -17.38 5.15 -8.72
C LYS A 23 -16.65 4.11 -7.88
N LEU A 24 -16.96 4.05 -6.57
CA LEU A 24 -16.42 3.04 -5.67
C LEU A 24 -16.86 1.63 -6.10
N ALA A 25 -18.14 1.43 -6.38
CA ALA A 25 -18.67 0.13 -6.83
C ALA A 25 -17.98 -0.34 -8.12
N GLU A 26 -17.86 0.54 -9.11
CA GLU A 26 -17.19 0.25 -10.38
C GLU A 26 -15.70 -0.10 -10.20
N ALA A 27 -14.99 0.61 -9.32
CA ALA A 27 -13.59 0.34 -9.02
C ALA A 27 -13.38 -0.96 -8.22
N LEU A 28 -14.33 -1.33 -7.35
CA LEU A 28 -14.22 -2.52 -6.48
C LEU A 28 -14.63 -3.82 -7.18
N LEU A 29 -15.61 -3.78 -8.08
CA LEU A 29 -16.09 -4.96 -8.81
C LEU A 29 -14.99 -5.84 -9.42
N PRO A 30 -14.00 -5.30 -10.17
CA PRO A 30 -12.92 -6.12 -10.73
C PRO A 30 -11.99 -6.71 -9.67
N LEU A 31 -11.86 -6.07 -8.50
CA LEU A 31 -11.02 -6.55 -7.39
C LEU A 31 -11.70 -7.71 -6.65
N LEU A 32 -13.03 -7.64 -6.50
CA LEU A 32 -13.85 -8.68 -5.88
C LEU A 32 -14.02 -9.93 -6.74
N ALA A 33 -13.82 -9.83 -8.06
CA ALA A 33 -13.92 -10.96 -8.99
C ALA A 33 -12.85 -12.04 -8.79
N ASN A 34 -11.92 -11.86 -7.84
CA ASN A 34 -10.82 -12.78 -7.50
C ASN A 34 -10.03 -13.29 -8.73
N GLY A 35 -9.92 -12.44 -9.75
CA GLY A 35 -9.25 -12.74 -11.00
C GLY A 35 -7.74 -12.55 -10.92
N LYS A 36 -7.07 -12.69 -12.07
CA LYS A 36 -5.62 -12.48 -12.22
C LYS A 36 -5.17 -11.09 -11.74
N THR A 37 -6.01 -10.07 -11.95
CA THR A 37 -5.73 -8.68 -11.52
C THR A 37 -5.60 -8.54 -10.00
N SER A 38 -6.46 -9.22 -9.24
CA SER A 38 -6.43 -9.19 -7.78
C SER A 38 -5.18 -9.91 -7.23
N HIS A 39 -4.80 -11.04 -7.84
CA HIS A 39 -3.58 -11.77 -7.48
C HIS A 39 -2.31 -10.95 -7.75
N ALA A 40 -2.17 -10.36 -8.94
CA ALA A 40 -1.01 -9.53 -9.27
C ALA A 40 -0.88 -8.31 -8.34
N MET A 41 -2.02 -7.72 -7.94
CA MET A 41 -2.05 -6.63 -6.96
C MET A 41 -1.62 -7.11 -5.57
N HIS A 42 -2.11 -8.27 -5.13
CA HIS A 42 -1.71 -8.88 -3.86
C HIS A 42 -0.21 -9.18 -3.80
N ASP A 43 0.37 -9.70 -4.88
CA ASP A 43 1.81 -9.98 -4.95
C ASP A 43 2.62 -8.68 -4.82
N THR A 44 2.22 -7.64 -5.56
CA THR A 44 2.85 -6.32 -5.45
C THR A 44 2.73 -5.76 -4.03
N PHE A 45 1.56 -5.88 -3.38
CA PHE A 45 1.37 -5.42 -2.01
C PHE A 45 2.24 -6.19 -1.00
N ARG A 46 2.42 -7.49 -1.21
CA ARG A 46 3.30 -8.31 -0.38
C ARG A 46 4.75 -7.86 -0.50
N GLU A 47 5.22 -7.61 -1.72
CA GLU A 47 6.59 -7.12 -1.95
C GLU A 47 6.82 -5.78 -1.26
N LEU A 48 5.89 -4.82 -1.43
CA LEU A 48 5.98 -3.51 -0.77
C LEU A 48 5.95 -3.63 0.75
N HIS A 49 5.08 -4.49 1.29
CA HIS A 49 5.00 -4.75 2.73
C HIS A 49 6.31 -5.32 3.29
N GLN A 50 6.96 -6.22 2.56
CA GLN A 50 8.26 -6.78 2.96
C GLN A 50 9.36 -5.72 2.96
N GLN A 51 9.37 -4.80 2.01
CA GLN A 51 10.36 -3.71 1.93
C GLN A 51 10.32 -2.78 3.14
N ILE A 52 9.12 -2.51 3.69
CA ILE A 52 8.94 -1.62 4.84
C ILE A 52 8.94 -2.36 6.19
N ARG A 53 9.08 -3.69 6.19
CA ARG A 53 9.13 -4.50 7.41
C ARG A 53 10.55 -4.52 7.96
N CYS A 54 10.92 -3.45 8.66
CA CYS A 54 12.31 -3.19 9.06
C CYS A 54 12.57 -3.19 10.57
N ASN A 55 11.70 -3.76 11.42
CA ASN A 55 11.82 -3.67 12.89
C ASN A 55 12.05 -2.21 13.35
N ALA A 56 11.15 -1.32 12.95
CA ALA A 56 11.32 0.13 13.13
C ALA A 56 11.64 0.55 14.58
N ASP A 57 11.12 -0.15 15.58
CA ASP A 57 11.40 0.14 16.99
C ASP A 57 12.88 -0.13 17.35
N GLU A 58 13.45 -1.24 16.89
CA GLU A 58 14.88 -1.56 17.08
C GLU A 58 15.77 -0.55 16.35
N GLN A 59 15.44 -0.25 15.08
CA GLN A 59 16.20 0.73 14.29
C GLN A 59 16.16 2.13 14.90
N ALA A 60 15.02 2.53 15.48
CA ALA A 60 14.90 3.80 16.17
C ALA A 60 15.72 3.83 17.47
N ALA A 61 15.70 2.74 18.25
CA ALA A 61 16.50 2.63 19.46
C ALA A 61 18.00 2.72 19.16
N ASP A 62 18.48 1.99 18.15
CA ASP A 62 19.87 2.00 17.71
C ASP A 62 20.31 3.40 17.26
N ALA A 63 19.48 4.10 16.47
CA ALA A 63 19.77 5.46 16.00
C ALA A 63 19.87 6.48 17.15
N VAL A 64 19.07 6.33 18.20
CA VAL A 64 19.15 7.20 19.40
C VAL A 64 20.43 6.91 20.19
N LEU A 65 20.81 5.63 20.32
CA LEU A 65 22.05 5.24 21.00
C LEU A 65 23.29 5.75 20.26
N GLU A 66 23.31 5.71 18.93
CA GLU A 66 24.40 6.28 18.12
C GLU A 66 24.58 7.78 18.34
N LEU A 67 23.48 8.55 18.42
CA LEU A 67 23.55 10.00 18.61
C LEU A 67 23.95 10.42 20.04
N ALA A 68 23.73 9.54 21.01
CA ALA A 68 24.05 9.78 22.42
C ALA A 68 25.51 9.48 22.79
N GLN A 69 26.31 8.95 21.85
CA GLN A 69 27.76 8.78 21.97
C GLN A 69 28.51 10.09 21.65
#